data_AF-A0A3B3SWU6-F1
#
_entry.id   AF-A0A3B3SWU6-F1
#
_cell.length_a   1.000
_cell.length_b   1.000
_cell.length_c   1.000
_cell.angle_alpha   90.00
_cell.angle_beta   90.00
_cell.angle_gamma   90.00
#
_symmetry.space_group_name_H-M   'P 1'
#
loop_
_entity.id
_entity.type
_entity.pdbx_description
1 polymer ?
#
loop_
_entity_poly.entity_id
_entity_poly.type
_entity_poly.pdbx_seq_one_letter_code
_entity_poly.pdbx_strand_id
1 'polypeptide(L)'
;MENNSLKHVDASENVRCIIDNASLLTESEQAGKGSIYELKNINWTTCEDFTIEIGKEQIKEYIGTWELHPSWLFSIEFQELKDIEFHKEYHYQICWSIPTWCTPIPKATAYVYFVIEISKVKPQNLPVEVYYHVESNRLRHRPGKTRFREKWLKDVIESKLLLAVLYANNK
;
A
#
# COMPACT_ATOMS: atom_id res chain seq x y z
N MET A 1 -25.41 41.72 33.59
CA MET A 1 -26.01 40.90 32.52
C MET A 1 -25.12 41.16 31.30
N GLU A 2 -24.35 40.24 30.74
CA GLU A 2 -24.29 38.78 30.78
C GLU A 2 -22.83 38.32 30.67
N ASN A 3 -22.58 37.14 31.24
CA ASN A 3 -21.28 36.48 31.30
C ASN A 3 -20.88 35.92 29.92
N ASN A 4 -19.72 36.31 29.42
CA ASN A 4 -19.07 35.63 28.30
C ASN A 4 -18.24 34.46 28.86
N SER A 5 -18.83 33.27 28.88
CA SER A 5 -18.19 32.04 29.39
C SER A 5 -17.83 31.10 28.24
N LEU A 6 -16.51 30.87 28.11
CA LEU A 6 -15.77 29.72 27.59
C LEU A 6 -16.42 28.80 26.53
N LYS A 7 -15.61 28.45 25.52
CA LYS A 7 -15.31 27.02 25.28
C LYS A 7 -13.80 26.82 25.20
N HIS A 8 -13.21 26.56 26.36
CA HIS A 8 -11.87 25.97 26.46
C HIS A 8 -12.04 24.50 26.04
N VAL A 9 -11.65 24.17 24.81
CA VAL A 9 -11.70 22.80 24.30
C VAL A 9 -10.64 22.02 25.05
N ASP A 10 -11.09 21.12 25.91
CA ASP A 10 -10.25 20.37 26.83
C ASP A 10 -9.41 19.37 26.04
N ALA A 11 -8.09 19.37 26.24
CA ALA A 11 -7.16 18.46 25.55
C ALA A 11 -7.52 16.99 25.81
N SER A 12 -8.23 16.72 26.90
CA SER A 12 -8.77 15.42 27.25
C SER A 12 -9.79 14.88 26.23
N GLU A 13 -10.60 15.74 25.59
CA GLU A 13 -11.59 15.33 24.58
C GLU A 13 -10.94 14.89 23.27
N ASN A 14 -9.84 15.55 22.88
CA ASN A 14 -9.06 15.15 21.70
C ASN A 14 -8.32 13.83 21.94
N VAL A 15 -7.77 13.63 23.14
CA VAL A 15 -7.13 12.36 23.49
C VAL A 15 -8.16 11.23 23.52
N ARG A 16 -9.37 11.50 24.05
CA ARG A 16 -10.47 10.54 24.08
C ARG A 16 -10.95 10.17 22.68
N CYS A 17 -11.11 11.14 21.76
CA CYS A 17 -11.51 10.84 20.39
C CYS A 17 -10.44 10.05 19.62
N ILE A 18 -9.14 10.26 19.91
CA ILE A 18 -8.05 9.47 19.33
C ILE A 18 -8.06 8.04 19.85
N ILE A 19 -8.31 7.85 21.16
CA ILE A 19 -8.42 6.52 21.77
C ILE A 19 -9.65 5.79 21.22
N ASP A 20 -10.81 6.46 21.15
CA ASP A 20 -12.04 5.89 20.62
C ASP A 20 -11.89 5.51 19.13
N ASN A 21 -11.20 6.33 18.33
CA ASN A 21 -10.88 6.02 16.94
C ASN A 21 -9.87 4.86 16.80
N ALA A 22 -8.87 4.79 17.69
CA ALA A 22 -7.93 3.66 17.71
C ALA A 22 -8.63 2.36 18.10
N SER A 23 -9.57 2.41 19.04
CA SER A 23 -10.46 1.30 19.43
C SER A 23 -11.39 0.88 18.28
N LEU A 24 -11.95 1.82 17.52
CA LEU A 24 -12.73 1.51 16.30
C LEU A 24 -11.88 0.85 15.21
N LEU A 25 -10.61 1.25 15.07
CA LEU A 25 -9.68 0.60 14.14
C LEU A 25 -9.32 -0.82 14.60
N THR A 26 -9.14 -1.05 15.91
CA THR A 26 -8.86 -2.39 16.47
C THR A 26 -10.10 -3.31 16.49
N GLU A 27 -11.31 -2.76 16.67
CA GLU A 27 -12.57 -3.52 16.59
C GLU A 27 -12.90 -3.94 15.15
N SER A 28 -12.51 -3.14 14.15
CA SER A 28 -12.59 -3.53 12.74
C SER A 28 -11.66 -4.69 12.37
N GLU A 29 -10.68 -5.00 13.23
CA GLU A 29 -9.77 -6.15 13.08
C GLU A 29 -10.22 -7.39 13.86
N GLN A 30 -11.24 -7.31 14.74
CA GLN A 30 -11.73 -8.46 15.53
C GLN A 30 -13.23 -8.78 15.44
N ALA A 31 -14.03 -8.08 14.64
CA ALA A 31 -15.40 -8.48 14.35
C ALA A 31 -15.48 -9.51 13.21
N GLY A 32 -15.23 -10.78 13.53
CA GLY A 32 -15.60 -11.90 12.68
C GLY A 32 -17.12 -12.04 12.59
N LYS A 33 -17.75 -11.44 11.58
CA LYS A 33 -19.07 -11.86 11.08
C LYS A 33 -19.33 -11.44 9.63
N GLY A 34 -19.20 -12.41 8.73
CA GLY A 34 -20.16 -12.56 7.63
C GLY A 34 -19.92 -11.78 6.34
N SER A 35 -18.71 -11.82 5.80
CA SER A 35 -18.56 -11.83 4.35
C SER A 35 -17.39 -12.74 3.99
N ILE A 36 -17.69 -13.87 3.37
CA ILE A 36 -16.72 -14.83 2.82
C ILE A 36 -16.06 -14.14 1.61
N TYR A 37 -15.21 -13.14 1.84
CA TYR A 37 -14.37 -12.60 0.78
C TYR A 37 -13.10 -13.43 0.77
N GLU A 38 -13.04 -14.40 -0.14
CA GLU A 38 -11.84 -15.19 -0.38
C GLU A 38 -10.68 -14.26 -0.72
N LEU A 39 -9.64 -14.26 0.12
CA LEU A 39 -8.41 -13.54 -0.17
C LEU A 39 -7.72 -14.27 -1.32
N LYS A 40 -7.86 -13.70 -2.52
CA LYS A 40 -7.19 -14.20 -3.71
C LYS A 40 -5.69 -14.08 -3.51
N ASN A 41 -4.99 -15.20 -3.64
CA ASN A 41 -3.54 -15.27 -3.56
C ASN A 41 -3.02 -16.14 -4.70
N ILE A 42 -1.77 -15.90 -5.09
CA ILE A 42 -1.07 -16.69 -6.09
C ILE A 42 -0.07 -17.63 -5.42
N ASN A 43 0.30 -18.69 -6.12
CA ASN A 43 1.41 -19.55 -5.71
C ASN A 43 2.72 -18.90 -6.15
N TRP A 44 3.44 -18.32 -5.19
CA TRP A 44 4.74 -17.70 -5.42
C TRP A 44 5.79 -18.76 -5.77
N THR A 45 6.78 -18.37 -6.58
CA THR A 45 7.82 -19.30 -7.03
C THR A 45 8.74 -19.71 -5.88
N THR A 46 9.48 -20.81 -6.05
CA THR A 46 10.50 -21.27 -5.12
C THR A 46 11.69 -20.30 -5.10
N CYS A 47 12.45 -20.31 -4.00
CA CYS A 47 13.66 -19.51 -3.89
C CYS A 47 14.75 -19.91 -4.91
N GLU A 48 14.75 -21.16 -5.39
CA GLU A 48 15.73 -21.67 -6.35
C GLU A 48 15.52 -21.12 -7.77
N ASP A 49 14.27 -21.10 -8.23
CA ASP A 49 13.91 -20.74 -9.61
C ASP A 49 13.69 -19.23 -9.80
N PHE A 50 13.94 -18.42 -8.76
CA PHE A 50 13.60 -17.01 -8.80
C PHE A 50 14.54 -16.20 -9.70
N THR A 51 13.95 -15.51 -10.68
CA THR A 51 14.61 -14.52 -11.55
C THR A 51 13.83 -13.21 -11.55
N ILE A 52 14.49 -12.10 -11.89
CA ILE A 52 13.87 -10.76 -11.92
C ILE A 52 12.66 -10.73 -12.86
N GLU A 53 12.71 -11.38 -14.03
CA GLU A 53 11.55 -11.42 -14.94
C GLU A 53 10.38 -12.20 -14.35
N ILE A 54 10.64 -13.36 -13.73
CA ILE A 54 9.61 -14.18 -13.05
C ILE A 54 8.96 -13.36 -11.94
N GLY A 55 9.76 -12.64 -11.14
CA GLY A 55 9.24 -11.73 -10.13
C GLY A 55 8.28 -10.68 -10.70
N LYS A 56 8.62 -10.05 -11.82
CA LYS A 56 7.72 -9.08 -12.50
C LYS A 56 6.42 -9.72 -12.97
N GLU A 57 6.50 -10.92 -13.55
CA GLU A 57 5.33 -11.64 -14.04
C GLU A 57 4.40 -12.07 -12.90
N GLN A 58 4.95 -12.59 -11.80
CA GLN A 58 4.18 -12.96 -10.62
C GLN A 58 3.57 -11.74 -9.93
N ILE A 59 4.29 -10.62 -9.84
CA ILE A 59 3.72 -9.36 -9.34
C ILE A 59 2.54 -8.92 -10.22
N LYS A 60 2.67 -9.03 -11.54
CA LYS A 60 1.59 -8.70 -12.48
C LYS A 60 0.37 -9.61 -12.30
N GLU A 61 0.59 -10.91 -12.14
CA GLU A 61 -0.47 -11.89 -11.87
C GLU A 61 -1.17 -11.59 -10.54
N TYR A 62 -0.39 -11.30 -9.48
CA TYR A 62 -0.92 -10.94 -8.18
C TYR A 62 -1.75 -9.65 -8.23
N ILE A 63 -1.26 -8.61 -8.92
CA ILE A 63 -2.01 -7.37 -9.13
C ILE A 63 -3.30 -7.65 -9.93
N GLY A 64 -3.29 -8.61 -10.86
CA GLY A 64 -4.49 -9.04 -11.57
C GLY A 64 -5.57 -9.63 -10.67
N THR A 65 -5.23 -10.08 -9.47
CA THR A 65 -6.21 -10.51 -8.47
C THR A 65 -6.89 -9.34 -7.73
N TRP A 66 -6.35 -8.13 -7.86
CA TRP A 66 -6.88 -6.94 -7.19
C TRP A 66 -8.14 -6.44 -7.88
N GLU A 67 -9.17 -6.16 -7.10
CA GLU A 67 -10.46 -5.65 -7.58
C GLU A 67 -10.39 -4.13 -7.74
N LEU A 68 -9.62 -3.67 -8.74
CA LEU A 68 -9.44 -2.26 -9.07
C LEU A 68 -10.32 -1.84 -10.25
N HIS A 69 -10.71 -0.56 -10.27
CA HIS A 69 -11.40 0.00 -11.43
C HIS A 69 -10.52 -0.07 -12.71
N PRO A 70 -11.08 -0.42 -13.89
CA PRO A 70 -10.31 -0.56 -15.13
C PRO A 70 -9.57 0.70 -15.61
N SER A 71 -9.92 1.88 -15.09
CA SER A 71 -9.22 3.15 -15.40
C SER A 71 -7.82 3.24 -14.81
N TRP A 72 -7.49 2.37 -13.84
CA TRP A 72 -6.15 2.32 -13.26
C TRP A 72 -5.19 1.64 -14.23
N LEU A 73 -4.16 2.38 -14.63
CA LEU A 73 -3.03 1.85 -15.37
C LEU A 73 -1.82 1.76 -14.44
N PHE A 74 -1.00 0.74 -14.68
CA PHE A 74 0.23 0.55 -13.94
C PHE A 74 1.41 0.17 -14.84
N SER A 75 2.62 0.55 -14.39
CA SER A 75 3.88 0.08 -14.94
C SER A 75 4.75 -0.50 -13.83
N ILE A 76 5.44 -1.61 -14.11
CA ILE A 76 6.34 -2.27 -13.16
C ILE A 76 7.77 -1.96 -13.57
N GLU A 77 8.54 -1.41 -12.65
CA GLU A 77 9.96 -1.12 -12.80
C GLU A 77 10.76 -1.86 -11.72
N PHE A 78 11.92 -2.37 -12.10
CA PHE A 78 12.85 -2.97 -11.13
C PHE A 78 13.85 -1.89 -10.70
N GLN A 79 13.99 -1.67 -9.40
CA GLN A 79 14.92 -0.68 -8.88
C GLN A 79 16.28 -1.28 -8.57
N GLU A 80 16.33 -2.22 -7.63
CA GLU A 80 17.60 -2.68 -7.07
C GLU A 80 17.53 -4.11 -6.54
N LEU A 81 18.69 -4.76 -6.56
CA LEU A 81 18.97 -6.01 -5.85
C LEU A 81 19.90 -5.68 -4.69
N LYS A 82 19.44 -5.91 -3.46
CA LYS A 82 20.25 -5.79 -2.25
C LYS A 82 20.67 -7.17 -1.80
N ASP A 83 21.97 -7.44 -1.90
CA ASP A 83 22.55 -8.67 -1.36
C ASP A 83 23.00 -8.42 0.07
N ILE A 84 22.21 -8.89 1.03
CA ILE A 84 22.50 -8.81 2.46
C ILE A 84 23.11 -10.16 2.89
N GLU A 85 23.84 -10.17 4.00
CA GLU A 85 24.59 -11.34 4.46
C GLU A 85 23.76 -12.64 4.48
N PHE A 86 22.51 -12.57 4.96
CA PHE A 86 21.65 -13.75 5.13
C PHE A 86 20.49 -13.87 4.14
N HIS A 87 20.23 -12.83 3.34
CA HIS A 87 19.12 -12.82 2.38
C HIS A 87 19.37 -11.84 1.24
N LYS A 88 18.72 -12.08 0.10
CA LYS A 88 18.71 -11.19 -1.05
C LYS A 88 17.34 -10.52 -1.13
N GLU A 89 17.32 -9.21 -1.31
CA GLU A 89 16.07 -8.45 -1.49
C GLU A 89 16.00 -7.89 -2.91
N TYR A 90 14.90 -8.16 -3.58
CA TYR A 90 14.60 -7.62 -4.90
C TYR A 90 13.52 -6.56 -4.76
N HIS A 91 13.87 -5.32 -5.11
CA HIS A 91 13.01 -4.16 -4.94
C HIS A 91 12.38 -3.79 -6.27
N TYR A 92 11.05 -3.79 -6.29
CA TYR A 92 10.23 -3.44 -7.44
C TYR A 92 9.38 -2.22 -7.10
N GLN A 93 9.28 -1.32 -8.05
CA GLN A 93 8.44 -0.14 -7.97
C GLN A 93 7.32 -0.26 -9.00
N ILE A 94 6.09 -0.12 -8.55
CA ILE A 94 4.93 -0.08 -9.44
C ILE A 94 4.36 1.33 -9.41
N CYS A 95 4.33 1.97 -10.56
CA CYS A 95 3.71 3.28 -10.74
C CYS A 95 2.25 3.08 -11.13
N TRP A 96 1.33 3.71 -10.38
CA TRP A 96 -0.10 3.71 -10.64
C TRP A 96 -0.57 5.10 -11.04
N SER A 97 -1.43 5.15 -12.04
CA SER A 97 -2.05 6.40 -12.48
C SER A 97 -3.37 6.20 -13.19
N ILE A 98 -4.18 7.25 -13.25
CA ILE A 98 -5.41 7.31 -14.04
C ILE A 98 -5.24 8.42 -15.08
N PRO A 99 -4.89 8.11 -16.34
CA PRO A 99 -4.88 9.10 -17.39
C PRO A 99 -6.31 9.50 -17.73
N THR A 100 -6.50 10.78 -18.07
CA THR A 100 -7.77 11.27 -18.62
C THR A 100 -7.52 11.95 -19.96
N TRP A 101 -8.53 12.06 -20.81
CA TRP A 101 -8.38 12.72 -22.12
C TRP A 101 -7.88 14.16 -21.98
N CYS A 102 -8.29 14.86 -20.91
CA CYS A 102 -7.86 16.23 -20.62
C CYS A 102 -6.46 16.29 -19.97
N THR A 103 -5.97 15.20 -19.39
CA THR A 103 -4.65 15.10 -18.75
C THR A 103 -3.99 13.77 -19.12
N PRO A 104 -3.43 13.63 -20.34
CA PRO A 104 -2.83 12.38 -20.80
C PRO A 104 -1.59 12.03 -19.98
N ILE A 105 -0.88 13.04 -19.45
CA ILE A 105 0.16 12.88 -18.44
C ILE A 105 -0.46 13.24 -17.07
N PRO A 106 -0.63 12.25 -16.18
CA PRO A 106 -1.23 12.47 -14.86
C PRO A 106 -0.40 13.44 -14.03
N LYS A 107 -1.06 14.38 -13.35
CA LYS A 107 -0.39 15.38 -12.47
C LYS A 107 0.16 14.75 -11.19
N ALA A 108 -0.40 13.63 -10.77
CA ALA A 108 0.02 12.88 -9.61
C ALA A 108 -0.08 11.38 -9.92
N THR A 109 0.89 10.63 -9.41
CA THR A 109 0.97 9.17 -9.49
C THR A 109 1.04 8.60 -8.07
N ALA A 110 0.68 7.33 -7.90
CA ALA A 110 0.87 6.61 -6.64
C ALA A 110 1.87 5.48 -6.88
N TYR A 111 2.86 5.33 -6.00
CA TYR A 111 3.77 4.21 -6.06
C TYR A 111 3.37 3.11 -5.08
N VAL A 112 3.56 1.86 -5.50
CA VAL A 112 3.53 0.69 -4.63
C VAL A 112 4.86 -0.01 -4.74
N TYR A 113 5.50 -0.24 -3.61
CA TYR A 113 6.81 -0.86 -3.53
C TYR A 113 6.65 -2.31 -3.12
N PHE A 114 7.18 -3.22 -3.93
CA PHE A 114 7.26 -4.64 -3.63
C PHE A 114 8.69 -5.02 -3.29
N VAL A 115 8.85 -5.80 -2.23
CA VAL A 115 10.11 -6.36 -1.80
C VAL A 115 9.95 -7.86 -1.77
N ILE A 116 10.72 -8.55 -2.61
CA ILE A 116 10.80 -10.01 -2.61
C ILE A 116 12.09 -10.40 -1.90
N GLU A 117 11.96 -11.14 -0.81
CA GLU A 117 13.06 -11.56 0.05
C GLU A 117 13.36 -13.05 -0.15
N ILE A 118 14.61 -13.36 -0.45
CA ILE A 118 15.11 -14.73 -0.63
C ILE A 118 16.17 -14.99 0.43
N SER A 119 15.83 -15.83 1.40
CA SER A 119 16.77 -16.21 2.47
C SER A 119 17.82 -17.20 1.95
N LYS A 120 19.10 -16.97 2.26
CA LYS A 120 20.21 -17.90 1.97
C LYS A 120 20.28 -19.07 2.95
N VAL A 121 19.71 -18.88 4.14
CA VAL A 121 19.76 -19.84 5.26
C VAL A 121 18.56 -20.82 5.24
N LYS A 122 17.43 -20.39 4.67
CA LYS A 122 16.23 -21.23 4.56
C LYS A 122 16.37 -22.21 3.40
N PRO A 123 15.72 -23.38 3.47
CA PRO A 123 15.74 -24.33 2.36
C PRO A 123 15.14 -23.70 1.10
N GLN A 124 15.81 -23.88 -0.05
CA GLN A 124 15.47 -23.24 -1.31
C GLN A 124 14.14 -23.74 -1.92
N ASN A 125 13.65 -24.88 -1.43
CA ASN A 125 12.36 -25.46 -1.81
C ASN A 125 11.15 -24.67 -1.27
N LEU A 126 11.37 -23.70 -0.37
CA LEU A 126 10.29 -22.85 0.15
C LEU A 126 9.94 -21.74 -0.85
N PRO A 127 8.66 -21.29 -0.86
CA PRO A 127 8.26 -20.16 -1.67
C PRO A 127 8.96 -18.87 -1.20
N VAL A 128 9.19 -17.95 -2.14
CA VAL A 128 9.76 -16.63 -1.84
C VAL A 128 8.87 -15.83 -0.90
N GLU A 129 9.47 -15.04 -0.01
CA GLU A 129 8.72 -14.14 0.85
C GLU A 129 8.49 -12.81 0.14
N VAL A 130 7.24 -12.38 0.09
CA VAL A 130 6.86 -11.15 -0.61
C VAL A 130 6.19 -10.18 0.36
N TYR A 131 6.63 -8.94 0.27
CA TYR A 131 6.10 -7.82 1.03
C TYR A 131 5.77 -6.69 0.07
N TYR A 132 4.75 -5.90 0.38
CA TYR A 132 4.50 -4.67 -0.34
C TYR A 132 3.99 -3.56 0.59
N HIS A 133 4.21 -2.32 0.18
CA HIS A 133 3.65 -1.16 0.85
C HIS A 133 3.34 -0.06 -0.16
N VAL A 134 2.38 0.79 0.17
CA VAL A 134 1.99 1.93 -0.65
C VAL A 134 2.84 3.13 -0.25
N GLU A 135 3.19 3.96 -1.22
CA GLU A 135 3.83 5.26 -0.99
C GLU A 135 3.09 6.04 0.11
N SER A 136 3.84 6.67 1.01
CA SER A 136 3.34 7.35 2.22
C SER A 136 2.84 6.44 3.36
N ASN A 137 2.76 5.12 3.17
CA ASN A 137 2.43 4.17 4.24
C ASN A 137 3.68 3.36 4.69
N ARG A 138 3.88 3.27 6.00
CA ARG A 138 4.96 2.46 6.61
C ARG A 138 4.56 1.00 6.85
N LEU A 139 3.28 0.68 6.72
CA LEU A 139 2.75 -0.65 6.96
C LEU A 139 3.15 -1.58 5.81
N ARG A 140 3.86 -2.65 6.16
CA ARG A 140 4.23 -3.72 5.23
C ARG A 140 3.13 -4.77 5.20
N HIS A 141 2.61 -5.03 4.02
CA HIS A 141 1.57 -6.01 3.76
C HIS A 141 2.16 -7.29 3.18
N ARG A 142 1.52 -8.42 3.48
CA ARG A 142 1.86 -9.71 2.88
C ARG A 142 0.75 -10.16 1.92
N PRO A 143 1.09 -10.61 0.71
CA PRO A 143 0.13 -11.22 -0.21
C PRO A 143 -0.67 -12.34 0.45
N GLY A 144 -1.97 -12.42 0.15
CA GLY A 144 -2.89 -13.41 0.71
C GLY A 144 -3.29 -13.20 2.18
N LYS A 145 -2.67 -12.26 2.91
CA LYS A 145 -3.08 -11.89 4.27
C LYS A 145 -3.83 -10.57 4.34
N THR A 146 -3.54 -9.64 3.44
CA THR A 146 -4.20 -8.34 3.39
C THR A 146 -4.85 -8.13 2.03
N ARG A 147 -6.11 -7.68 2.04
CA ARG A 147 -6.80 -7.25 0.82
C ARG A 147 -6.32 -5.86 0.42
N PHE A 148 -5.87 -5.72 -0.82
CA PHE A 148 -5.56 -4.42 -1.38
C PHE A 148 -6.84 -3.59 -1.55
N ARG A 149 -6.83 -2.32 -1.12
CA ARG A 149 -7.96 -1.40 -1.25
C ARG A 149 -7.61 -0.31 -2.26
N GLU A 150 -8.45 -0.12 -3.27
CA GLU A 150 -8.29 0.97 -4.26
C GLU A 150 -8.18 2.35 -3.59
N LYS A 151 -8.88 2.53 -2.45
CA LYS A 151 -8.81 3.75 -1.64
C LYS A 151 -7.36 4.14 -1.29
N TRP A 152 -6.46 3.17 -1.04
CA TRP A 152 -5.07 3.47 -0.72
C TRP A 152 -4.35 4.22 -1.83
N LEU A 153 -4.64 3.91 -3.10
CA LEU A 153 -4.07 4.64 -4.24
C LEU A 153 -4.70 6.03 -4.39
N LYS A 154 -6.02 6.13 -4.19
CA LYS A 154 -6.74 7.42 -4.24
C LYS A 154 -6.23 8.39 -3.19
N ASP A 155 -6.12 7.94 -1.94
CA ASP A 155 -5.67 8.75 -0.82
C ASP A 155 -4.27 9.34 -1.08
N VAL A 156 -3.36 8.57 -1.71
CA VAL A 156 -2.02 9.05 -2.09
C VAL A 156 -2.10 10.14 -3.16
N ILE A 157 -2.87 9.91 -4.24
CA ILE A 157 -3.02 10.87 -5.33
C ILE A 157 -3.67 12.16 -4.81
N GLU A 158 -4.77 12.06 -4.06
CA GLU A 158 -5.49 13.21 -3.50
C GLU A 158 -4.58 14.02 -2.56
N SER A 159 -3.80 13.36 -1.71
CA SER A 159 -2.85 14.01 -0.81
C SER A 159 -1.78 14.78 -1.57
N LYS A 160 -1.21 14.19 -2.64
CA LYS A 160 -0.22 14.87 -3.50
C LYS A 160 -0.82 16.08 -4.21
N LEU A 161 -2.04 15.95 -4.74
CA LEU A 161 -2.75 17.04 -5.41
C LEU A 161 -3.08 18.18 -4.44
N LEU A 162 -3.55 17.87 -3.24
CA LEU A 162 -3.85 18.86 -2.20
C LEU A 162 -2.62 19.68 -1.84
N LEU A 163 -1.49 19.00 -1.59
CA LEU A 163 -0.22 19.68 -1.31
C LEU A 163 0.19 20.58 -2.48
N ALA A 164 0.09 20.10 -3.73
CA ALA A 164 0.43 20.90 -4.90
C ALA A 164 -0.41 22.19 -5.00
N VAL A 165 -1.71 22.13 -4.69
CA VAL A 165 -2.60 23.31 -4.69
C VAL A 165 -2.23 24.28 -3.55
N LEU A 166 -1.95 23.78 -2.35
CA LEU A 166 -1.57 24.63 -1.21
C LEU A 166 -0.27 25.40 -1.49
N TYR A 167 0.73 24.78 -2.13
CA TYR A 167 1.96 25.47 -2.50
C TYR A 167 1.76 26.50 -3.62
N ALA A 168 0.83 26.26 -4.55
CA ALA A 168 0.53 27.20 -5.63
C ALA A 168 -0.18 28.48 -5.14
N ASN A 169 -1.03 28.37 -4.12
CA ASN A 169 -1.80 29.50 -3.57
C ASN A 169 -1.01 30.38 -2.59
N ASN A 170 0.15 29.92 -2.12
CA ASN A 170 1.03 30.65 -1.20
C ASN A 170 2.15 31.43 -1.93
N LYS A 171 2.01 31.63 -3.25
CA LYS A 171 2.99 32.29 -4.11
C LYS A 171 2.33 33.43 -4.88
#